data_AF-A0A453QRU5-F1
#
_entry.id   AF-A0A453QRU5-F1
#
_cell.length_a   1.000
_cell.length_b   1.000
_cell.length_c   1.000
_cell.angle_alpha   90.00
_cell.angle_beta   90.00
_cell.angle_gamma   90.00
#
_symmetry.space_group_name_H-M   'P 1'
#
loop_
_entity.id
_entity.type
_entity.pdbx_description
1 polymer ?
#
loop_
_entity_poly.entity_id
_entity_poly.type
_entity_poly.pdbx_seq_one_letter_code
_entity_poly.pdbx_strand_id
1 'polypeptide(L)'
;KDEALRSIVYSYKHGFSGFAAMLTESQAETIAKFPEVVTVKPNIFHETHTTRSWDFLDLHHNRQPAQQPGLLKKAKYGEDVIVGVIDTGIWPESRSFDDNGYGPVPARWKGKCQTGQDFNATSCNRKIIGARWYGLGISDEVLNNNYKSPR
;
A
#
# COMPACT_ATOMS: atom_id res chain seq x y z
N LYS A 1 9.16 31.23 3.20
CA LYS A 1 9.92 29.97 3.44
C LYS A 1 9.11 29.01 4.29
N ASP A 2 8.60 29.45 5.44
CA ASP A 2 7.81 28.58 6.34
C ASP A 2 6.48 28.13 5.74
N GLU A 3 5.81 29.00 4.99
CA GLU A 3 4.57 28.66 4.28
C GLU A 3 4.80 27.56 3.23
N ALA A 4 5.86 27.67 2.43
CA ALA A 4 6.23 26.65 1.46
C ALA A 4 6.55 25.29 2.13
N LEU A 5 7.21 25.31 3.29
CA LEU A 5 7.47 24.09 4.06
C LEU A 5 6.19 23.47 4.63
N ARG A 6 5.20 24.27 5.01
CA ARG A 6 3.89 23.79 5.50
C ARG A 6 3.00 23.25 4.38
N SER A 7 3.16 23.76 3.16
CA SER A 7 2.40 23.27 2.00
C SER A 7 2.84 21.88 1.53
N ILE A 8 4.09 21.47 1.77
CA ILE A 8 4.60 20.16 1.34
C ILE A 8 3.98 19.04 2.19
N VAL A 9 3.34 18.10 1.52
CA VAL A 9 2.67 16.92 2.11
C VAL A 9 3.59 15.70 2.08
N TYR A 10 4.20 15.43 0.93
CA TYR A 10 5.10 14.29 0.72
C TYR A 10 6.28 14.68 -0.18
N SER A 11 7.41 14.00 0.00
CA SER A 11 8.58 14.10 -0.87
C SER A 11 8.97 12.71 -1.38
N TYR A 12 9.20 12.61 -2.68
CA TYR A 12 9.49 11.37 -3.39
C TYR A 12 10.91 11.41 -3.95
N LYS A 13 11.66 10.32 -3.73
CA LYS A 13 13.06 10.20 -4.18
C LYS A 13 13.44 8.86 -4.82
N HIS A 14 12.63 7.82 -4.63
CA HIS A 14 13.00 6.45 -5.02
C HIS A 14 12.34 5.99 -6.31
N GLY A 15 11.07 6.32 -6.55
CA GLY A 15 10.37 5.99 -7.80
C GLY A 15 10.50 7.10 -8.85
N PHE A 16 10.41 8.34 -8.39
CA PHE A 16 10.63 9.55 -9.17
C PHE A 16 11.07 10.67 -8.22
N SER A 17 11.65 11.74 -8.78
CA SER A 17 11.99 12.95 -8.03
C SER A 17 10.79 13.90 -8.08
N GLY A 18 10.20 14.19 -6.92
CA GLY A 18 9.04 15.08 -6.86
C GLY A 18 8.49 15.26 -5.46
N PHE A 19 7.38 15.98 -5.34
CA PHE A 19 6.68 16.21 -4.09
C PHE A 19 5.17 16.36 -4.32
N ALA A 20 4.38 16.15 -3.27
CA ALA A 20 2.98 16.53 -3.21
C ALA A 20 2.83 17.74 -2.29
N ALA A 21 2.02 18.71 -2.68
CA ALA A 21 1.80 19.92 -1.89
C ALA A 21 0.36 20.43 -1.99
N MET A 22 -0.11 21.07 -0.92
CA MET A 22 -1.36 21.83 -0.90
C MET A 22 -1.09 23.22 -1.48
N LEU A 23 -1.66 23.47 -2.65
CA LEU A 23 -1.44 24.69 -3.44
C LEU A 23 -2.77 25.22 -3.96
N THR A 24 -2.85 26.54 -4.14
CA THR A 24 -3.90 27.14 -4.98
C THR A 24 -3.63 26.81 -6.45
N GLU A 25 -4.66 26.95 -7.28
CA GLU A 25 -4.54 26.76 -8.74
C GLU A 25 -3.47 27.69 -9.34
N SER A 26 -3.46 28.97 -8.95
CA SER A 26 -2.46 29.95 -9.40
C SER A 26 -1.02 29.59 -8.98
N GLN A 27 -0.84 29.02 -7.79
CA GLN A 27 0.47 28.53 -7.34
C GLN A 27 0.91 27.31 -8.14
N ALA A 28 -0.01 26.37 -8.41
CA ALA A 28 0.26 25.19 -9.22
C ALA A 28 0.65 25.56 -10.66
N GLU A 29 -0.05 26.52 -11.28
CA GLU A 29 0.29 27.06 -12.61
C GLU A 29 1.67 27.73 -12.64
N THR A 30 2.03 28.44 -11.58
CA THR A 30 3.34 29.08 -11.46
C THR A 30 4.45 28.03 -11.37
N ILE A 31 4.24 26.99 -10.56
CA ILE A 31 5.19 25.87 -10.42
C ILE A 31 5.32 25.09 -11.73
N ALA A 32 4.23 24.89 -12.46
CA ALA A 32 4.25 24.18 -13.74
C ALA A 32 5.10 24.86 -14.83
N LYS A 33 5.41 26.15 -14.69
CA LYS A 33 6.23 26.91 -15.64
C LYS A 33 7.74 26.78 -15.39
N PHE A 34 8.17 26.20 -14.27
CA PHE A 34 9.60 26.01 -14.00
C PHE A 34 10.17 24.94 -14.93
N PRO A 35 11.35 25.19 -15.56
CA PRO A 35 11.93 24.25 -16.52
C PRO A 35 12.29 22.89 -15.91
N GLU A 36 12.51 22.81 -14.60
CA GLU A 36 12.78 21.57 -13.87
C GLU A 36 11.50 20.75 -13.56
N VAL A 37 10.31 21.34 -13.73
CA VAL A 37 9.03 20.69 -13.45
C VAL A 37 8.51 20.02 -14.71
N VAL A 38 8.56 18.68 -14.73
CA VAL A 38 8.10 17.89 -15.88
C VAL A 38 6.58 17.89 -16.01
N THR A 39 5.85 17.78 -14.90
CA THR A 39 4.39 17.78 -14.88
C THR A 39 3.85 18.16 -13.50
N VAL A 40 2.70 18.84 -13.48
CA VAL A 40 1.87 19.05 -12.29
C VAL A 40 0.52 18.39 -12.56
N LYS A 41 0.05 17.58 -11.62
CA LYS A 41 -1.23 16.88 -11.72
C LYS A 41 -2.03 17.08 -10.42
N PRO A 42 -3.34 17.35 -10.51
CA PRO A 42 -4.19 17.44 -9.32
C PRO A 42 -4.29 16.07 -8.64
N ASN A 43 -4.40 16.08 -7.31
CA ASN A 43 -4.72 14.88 -6.54
C ASN A 43 -6.17 14.44 -6.81
N ILE A 44 -6.39 13.15 -7.03
CA ILE A 44 -7.72 12.58 -7.31
C ILE A 44 -7.99 11.37 -6.42
N PHE A 45 -9.27 11.16 -6.09
CA PHE A 45 -9.72 9.93 -5.42
C PHE A 45 -10.00 8.84 -6.45
N HIS A 46 -9.69 7.60 -6.09
CA HIS A 46 -9.99 6.42 -6.90
C HIS A 46 -11.01 5.53 -6.17
N GLU A 47 -11.90 4.93 -6.94
CA GLU A 47 -12.88 3.96 -6.42
C GLU A 47 -12.27 2.55 -6.40
N THR A 48 -12.66 1.76 -5.40
CA THR A 48 -12.24 0.38 -5.26
C THR A 48 -12.95 -0.49 -6.31
N HIS A 49 -12.16 -1.26 -7.04
CA HIS A 49 -12.67 -2.16 -8.06
C HIS A 49 -12.38 -3.60 -7.64
N THR A 50 -13.37 -4.34 -7.15
CA THR A 50 -13.21 -5.78 -6.92
C THR A 50 -14.43 -6.57 -7.35
N THR A 51 -14.26 -7.44 -8.35
CA THR A 51 -15.18 -8.52 -8.68
C THR A 51 -14.41 -9.84 -8.64
N ARG A 52 -14.98 -10.83 -7.94
CA ARG A 52 -14.48 -12.20 -7.72
C ARG A 52 -13.49 -12.72 -8.79
N SER A 53 -12.20 -12.82 -8.45
CA SER A 53 -11.13 -13.19 -9.40
C SER A 53 -10.73 -14.67 -9.39
N TRP A 54 -10.87 -15.39 -8.27
CA TRP A 54 -10.29 -16.74 -8.13
C TRP A 54 -10.99 -17.81 -8.97
N ASP A 55 -12.33 -17.79 -9.02
CA ASP A 55 -13.11 -18.72 -9.85
C ASP A 55 -12.87 -18.46 -11.35
N PHE A 56 -12.61 -17.20 -11.72
CA PHE A 56 -12.29 -16.82 -13.10
C PHE A 56 -10.92 -17.35 -13.57
N LEU A 57 -9.96 -17.52 -12.66
CA LEU A 57 -8.59 -17.93 -12.97
C LEU A 57 -8.35 -19.45 -12.90
N ASP A 58 -9.39 -20.26 -12.63
CA ASP A 58 -9.32 -21.74 -12.51
C ASP A 58 -8.22 -22.22 -11.52
N LEU A 59 -7.90 -21.40 -10.52
CA LEU A 59 -6.91 -21.70 -9.48
C LEU A 59 -7.51 -22.58 -8.38
N HIS A 60 -8.09 -23.72 -8.77
CA HIS A 60 -8.73 -24.64 -7.82
C HIS A 60 -7.70 -25.37 -6.95
N HIS A 61 -7.82 -25.24 -5.63
CA HIS A 61 -7.00 -25.99 -4.66
C HIS A 61 -7.20 -27.52 -4.75
N ASN A 62 -8.33 -27.99 -5.27
CA ASN A 62 -8.76 -29.39 -5.15
C ASN A 62 -8.95 -30.14 -6.49
N ARG A 63 -8.58 -29.54 -7.64
CA ARG A 63 -8.80 -30.15 -8.97
C ARG A 63 -7.55 -30.27 -9.84
N GLN A 64 -6.42 -30.66 -9.26
CA GLN A 64 -5.25 -31.01 -10.09
C GLN A 64 -5.16 -32.52 -10.29
N PRO A 65 -5.19 -33.02 -11.54
CA PRO A 65 -4.89 -34.42 -11.81
C PRO A 65 -3.47 -34.74 -11.34
N ALA A 66 -3.28 -35.95 -10.81
CA ALA A 66 -2.06 -36.43 -10.13
C ALA A 66 -0.75 -36.42 -10.97
N GLN A 67 -0.77 -35.91 -12.20
CA GLN A 67 0.30 -36.07 -13.19
C GLN A 67 1.11 -34.79 -13.49
N GLN A 68 0.75 -33.62 -12.95
CA GLN A 68 1.53 -32.38 -13.12
C GLN A 68 1.62 -31.62 -11.79
N PRO A 69 2.82 -31.18 -11.34
CA PRO A 69 2.88 -30.22 -10.25
C PRO A 69 2.26 -28.91 -10.75
N GLY A 70 1.11 -28.53 -10.20
CA GLY A 70 0.45 -27.30 -10.63
C GLY A 70 1.26 -26.05 -10.30
N LEU A 71 0.82 -24.92 -10.86
CA LEU A 71 1.50 -23.62 -10.76
C LEU A 71 1.94 -23.29 -9.34
N LEU A 72 1.07 -23.50 -8.35
CA LEU A 72 1.36 -23.22 -6.94
C LEU A 72 2.57 -24.03 -6.43
N LYS A 73 2.65 -25.32 -6.74
CA LYS A 73 3.78 -26.15 -6.32
C LYS A 73 5.06 -25.77 -7.06
N LYS A 74 4.98 -25.47 -8.37
CA LYS A 74 6.12 -24.99 -9.16
C LYS A 74 6.67 -23.66 -8.67
N ALA A 75 5.79 -22.75 -8.23
CA ALA A 75 6.14 -21.44 -7.68
C ALA A 75 6.46 -21.47 -6.18
N LYS A 76 6.59 -22.66 -5.57
CA LYS A 76 6.76 -22.82 -4.11
C LYS A 76 5.74 -22.02 -3.29
N TYR A 77 4.50 -21.96 -3.77
CA TYR A 77 3.40 -21.23 -3.15
C TYR A 77 3.68 -19.73 -2.92
N GLY A 78 4.61 -19.15 -3.70
CA GLY A 78 5.02 -17.76 -3.54
C GLY A 78 6.00 -17.52 -2.38
N GLU A 79 6.72 -18.56 -1.94
CA GLU A 79 7.80 -18.43 -0.96
C GLU A 79 8.82 -17.34 -1.38
N ASP A 80 9.22 -16.50 -0.41
CA ASP A 80 10.10 -15.34 -0.60
C ASP A 80 9.61 -14.31 -1.64
N VAL A 81 8.32 -14.33 -1.99
CA VAL A 81 7.68 -13.24 -2.74
C VAL A 81 6.97 -12.32 -1.75
N ILE A 82 7.18 -11.01 -1.91
CA ILE A 82 6.49 -9.99 -1.10
C ILE A 82 5.53 -9.26 -2.03
N VAL A 83 4.24 -9.34 -1.70
CA VAL A 83 3.18 -8.64 -2.46
C VAL A 83 2.83 -7.36 -1.72
N GLY A 84 3.02 -6.22 -2.38
CA GLY A 84 2.53 -4.94 -1.91
C GLY A 84 1.08 -4.72 -2.35
N VAL A 85 0.20 -4.40 -1.41
CA VAL A 85 -1.21 -4.10 -1.68
C VAL A 85 -1.47 -2.65 -1.27
N ILE A 86 -2.00 -1.85 -2.20
CA ILE A 86 -2.41 -0.46 -1.96
C ILE A 86 -3.94 -0.48 -1.97
N ASP A 87 -4.53 -0.36 -0.80
CA ASP A 87 -5.97 -0.53 -0.57
C ASP A 87 -6.43 0.34 0.61
N THR A 88 -7.62 0.11 1.13
CA THR A 88 -8.23 0.89 2.21
C THR A 88 -7.75 0.51 3.61
N GLY A 89 -6.88 -0.49 3.75
CA GLY A 89 -6.38 -0.95 5.02
C GLY A 89 -6.26 -2.47 5.11
N ILE A 90 -6.17 -3.01 6.32
CA ILE A 90 -6.11 -4.44 6.57
C ILE A 90 -6.68 -4.77 7.95
N TRP A 91 -7.40 -5.90 8.02
CA TRP A 91 -7.88 -6.46 9.28
C TRP A 91 -6.92 -7.57 9.76
N PRO A 92 -5.90 -7.24 10.58
CA PRO A 92 -4.80 -8.17 10.88
C PRO A 92 -5.26 -9.39 11.68
N GLU A 93 -6.38 -9.31 12.39
CA GLU A 93 -6.91 -10.41 13.22
C GLU A 93 -7.62 -11.49 12.39
N SER A 94 -7.75 -11.31 11.07
CA SER A 94 -8.39 -12.29 10.19
C SER A 94 -7.55 -13.56 10.09
N ARG A 95 -8.20 -14.73 10.14
CA ARG A 95 -7.52 -16.03 9.99
C ARG A 95 -6.76 -16.17 8.66
N SER A 96 -7.13 -15.42 7.62
CA SER A 96 -6.40 -15.39 6.34
C SER A 96 -4.97 -14.85 6.47
N PHE A 97 -4.67 -14.16 7.57
CA PHE A 97 -3.36 -13.57 7.85
C PHE A 97 -2.63 -14.26 9.02
N ASP A 98 -3.11 -15.44 9.43
CA ASP A 98 -2.39 -16.30 10.36
C ASP A 98 -1.02 -16.69 9.78
N ASP A 99 0.00 -16.71 10.65
CA ASP A 99 1.39 -16.91 10.24
C ASP A 99 1.96 -18.29 10.61
N ASN A 100 1.10 -19.24 11.00
CA ASN A 100 1.52 -20.61 11.25
C ASN A 100 2.08 -21.23 9.97
N GLY A 101 3.24 -21.88 10.09
CA GLY A 101 3.96 -22.45 8.94
C GLY A 101 4.83 -21.47 8.15
N TYR A 102 4.81 -20.16 8.46
CA TYR A 102 5.72 -19.19 7.85
C TYR A 102 7.09 -19.17 8.56
N GLY A 103 8.15 -19.17 7.76
CA GLY A 103 9.51 -18.90 8.20
C GLY A 103 9.73 -17.43 8.59
N PRO A 104 10.95 -17.04 8.98
CA PRO A 104 11.25 -15.65 9.35
C PRO A 104 11.01 -14.69 8.17
N VAL A 105 10.71 -13.43 8.49
CA VAL A 105 10.58 -12.36 7.49
C VAL A 105 11.89 -12.26 6.68
N PRO A 106 11.84 -12.19 5.33
CA PRO A 106 13.04 -12.13 4.51
C PRO A 106 13.96 -10.98 4.92
N ALA A 107 15.26 -11.24 5.09
CA ALA A 107 16.22 -10.23 5.56
C ALA A 107 16.36 -9.00 4.64
N ARG A 108 15.98 -9.14 3.37
CA ARG A 108 15.92 -8.04 2.39
C ARG A 108 14.75 -7.07 2.63
N TRP A 109 13.76 -7.45 3.43
CA TRP A 109 12.62 -6.59 3.75
C TRP A 109 13.06 -5.43 4.64
N LYS A 110 12.76 -4.21 4.19
CA LYS A 110 13.09 -2.96 4.90
C LYS A 110 11.83 -2.13 5.20
N GLY A 111 10.65 -2.73 5.05
CA GLY A 111 9.40 -2.06 5.37
C GLY A 111 9.22 -1.87 6.87
N LYS A 112 8.15 -1.20 7.24
CA LYS A 112 7.82 -0.88 8.64
C LYS A 112 6.41 -1.35 8.94
N CYS A 113 6.22 -1.86 10.16
CA CYS A 113 4.89 -1.96 10.76
C CYS A 113 4.58 -0.63 11.46
N GLN A 114 3.79 0.23 10.82
CA GLN A 114 3.44 1.52 11.38
C GLN A 114 2.29 1.35 12.37
N THR A 115 2.50 1.80 13.61
CA THR A 115 1.46 1.83 14.64
C THR A 115 0.50 3.00 14.42
N GLY A 116 -0.71 2.87 14.95
CA GLY A 116 -1.73 3.91 14.95
C GLY A 116 -2.95 3.47 15.76
N GLN A 117 -4.08 4.14 15.54
CA GLN A 117 -5.37 3.76 16.13
C GLN A 117 -5.71 2.30 15.82
N ASP A 118 -5.95 1.50 16.86
CA ASP A 118 -6.34 0.08 16.76
C ASP A 118 -5.42 -0.78 15.87
N PHE A 119 -4.14 -0.38 15.78
CA PHE A 119 -3.09 -1.08 15.03
C PHE A 119 -1.75 -0.91 15.74
N ASN A 120 -1.24 -1.98 16.33
CA ASN A 120 -0.04 -1.94 17.17
C ASN A 120 1.14 -2.67 16.49
N ALA A 121 2.30 -2.71 17.14
CA ALA A 121 3.49 -3.34 16.56
C ALA A 121 3.32 -4.85 16.33
N THR A 122 2.43 -5.51 17.08
CA THR A 122 2.11 -6.93 16.95
C THR A 122 1.02 -7.23 15.91
N SER A 123 0.40 -6.20 15.33
CA SER A 123 -0.53 -6.35 14.20
C SER A 123 0.17 -6.83 12.93
N CYS A 124 1.49 -6.65 12.82
CA CYS A 124 2.31 -7.32 11.81
C CYS A 124 2.91 -8.60 12.39
N ASN A 125 3.04 -9.62 11.54
CA ASN A 125 3.53 -10.94 11.89
C ASN A 125 4.38 -11.51 10.72
N ARG A 126 4.62 -12.83 10.65
CA ARG A 126 5.39 -13.42 9.54
C ARG A 126 4.60 -13.51 8.20
N LYS A 127 3.30 -13.22 8.22
CA LYS A 127 2.42 -13.11 7.04
C LYS A 127 2.20 -11.66 6.60
N ILE A 128 1.72 -10.78 7.49
CA ILE A 128 1.68 -9.33 7.29
C ILE A 128 3.00 -8.76 7.78
N ILE A 129 4.00 -8.71 6.91
CA ILE A 129 5.37 -8.35 7.30
C ILE A 129 5.60 -6.83 7.41
N GLY A 130 4.64 -6.02 6.96
CA GLY A 130 4.62 -4.58 7.20
C GLY A 130 3.33 -3.94 6.73
N ALA A 131 3.04 -2.78 7.29
CA ALA A 131 1.79 -2.06 7.09
C ALA A 131 2.05 -0.57 7.26
N ARG A 132 1.56 0.23 6.31
CA ARG A 132 1.74 1.68 6.25
C ARG A 132 0.41 2.30 5.84
N TRP A 133 0.20 3.54 6.25
CA TRP A 133 -0.94 4.33 5.80
C TRP A 133 -0.49 5.75 5.46
N TYR A 134 -1.27 6.41 4.61
CA TYR A 134 -0.94 7.70 4.01
C TYR A 134 -2.18 8.59 4.03
N GLY A 135 -2.32 9.40 5.08
CA GLY A 135 -3.46 10.33 5.22
C GLY A 135 -3.11 11.81 5.07
N LEU A 136 -1.85 12.19 4.85
CA LEU A 136 -1.50 13.61 4.71
C LEU A 136 -2.07 14.15 3.39
N GLY A 137 -2.60 15.38 3.43
CA GLY A 137 -3.25 16.01 2.27
C GLY A 137 -4.68 15.54 2.01
N ILE A 138 -5.22 14.65 2.85
CA ILE A 138 -6.63 14.27 2.88
C ILE A 138 -7.35 15.18 3.89
N SER A 139 -8.60 15.59 3.58
CA SER A 139 -9.38 16.44 4.47
C SER A 139 -9.74 15.72 5.77
N ASP A 140 -9.85 16.49 6.87
CA ASP A 140 -10.22 15.94 8.17
C ASP A 140 -11.60 15.28 8.16
N GLU A 141 -12.53 15.77 7.34
CA GLU A 141 -13.86 15.17 7.17
C GLU A 141 -13.78 13.71 6.70
N VAL A 142 -12.92 13.44 5.71
CA VAL A 142 -12.70 12.07 5.21
C VAL A 142 -11.94 11.26 6.25
N LEU A 143 -10.92 11.82 6.89
CA LEU A 143 -10.11 11.08 7.86
C LEU A 143 -10.84 10.76 9.17
N ASN A 144 -11.77 11.59 9.61
CA ASN A 144 -12.48 11.41 10.88
C ASN A 144 -13.46 10.24 10.88
N ASN A 145 -13.88 9.80 9.69
CA ASN A 145 -14.72 8.61 9.50
C ASN A 145 -13.89 7.33 9.28
N ASN A 146 -12.56 7.40 9.38
CA ASN A 146 -11.64 6.29 9.08
C ASN A 146 -10.61 6.09 10.20
N TYR A 147 -9.92 4.94 10.16
CA TYR A 147 -8.81 4.69 11.07
C TYR A 147 -7.58 5.52 10.66
N LYS A 148 -6.99 6.23 11.62
CA LYS A 148 -5.70 6.92 11.43
C LYS A 148 -4.54 5.94 11.64
N SER A 149 -4.59 4.81 10.93
CA SER A 149 -3.65 3.70 11.02
C SER A 149 -3.70 2.85 9.73
N PRO A 150 -2.85 1.82 9.59
CA PRO A 150 -2.96 0.86 8.48
C PRO A 150 -4.20 -0.05 8.51
N ARG A 151 -5.08 0.10 9.50
CA ARG A 151 -6.30 -0.70 9.64
C ARG A 151 -7.31 -0.34 8.56
#